data_AF-A0A7R9B5M2-F1
#
_entry.id   AF-A0A7R9B5M2-F1
#
_cell.length_a   1.000
_cell.length_b   1.000
_cell.length_c   1.000
_cell.angle_alpha   90.00
_cell.angle_beta   90.00
_cell.angle_gamma   90.00
#
_symmetry.space_group_name_H-M   'P 1'
#
loop_
_entity.id
_entity.type
_entity.pdbx_description
1 polymer ?
#
loop_
_entity_poly.entity_id
_entity_poly.type
_entity_poly.pdbx_seq_one_letter_code
_entity_poly.pdbx_strand_id
1 'polypeptide(L)'
;MDAMGNWTAQHKFSYQFFKGLYERKLEHWSLKLGCQFFPYDTEFTHLREVFNMSEDRALMLDGTKPWYIGWSNCDERIARVLRQHYGRPYFLPTTAENKKVDWIFMGSPGYGAHMHVDNVEHPSWQAQLKGRKKWVLQPPPECYYHCGPLEVTVEQGEIS
;
A
#
# COMPACT_ATOMS: atom_id res chain seq x y z
N MET A 1 18.16 -13.83 -6.99
CA MET A 1 18.08 -12.40 -6.65
C MET A 1 16.63 -12.10 -6.30
N ASP A 2 16.39 -11.65 -5.08
CA ASP A 2 15.08 -11.12 -4.67
C ASP A 2 14.84 -9.74 -5.31
N ALA A 3 13.62 -9.49 -5.78
CA ALA A 3 13.22 -8.25 -6.46
C ALA A 3 13.41 -6.99 -5.61
N MET A 4 13.48 -7.16 -4.29
CA MET A 4 13.69 -6.09 -3.32
C MET A 4 15.05 -6.14 -2.61
N GLY A 5 16.02 -6.94 -3.10
CA GLY A 5 17.27 -7.20 -2.36
C GLY A 5 18.08 -5.96 -1.95
N ASN A 6 17.96 -4.86 -2.69
CA ASN A 6 18.65 -3.58 -2.40
C ASN A 6 17.72 -2.51 -1.76
N TRP A 7 16.49 -2.86 -1.41
CA TRP A 7 15.52 -1.90 -0.90
C TRP A 7 15.60 -1.81 0.62
N THR A 8 15.90 -0.62 1.13
CA THR A 8 15.86 -0.37 2.59
C THR A 8 14.43 -0.21 3.11
N ALA A 9 13.44 -0.09 2.21
CA ALA A 9 12.03 0.06 2.53
C ALA A 9 11.50 -1.05 3.45
N GLN A 10 11.95 -2.31 3.27
CA GLN A 10 11.53 -3.45 4.10
C GLN A 10 11.78 -3.22 5.59
N HIS A 11 12.86 -2.51 5.94
CA HIS A 11 13.25 -2.26 7.32
C HIS A 11 12.87 -0.85 7.80
N LYS A 12 12.87 0.13 6.89
CA LYS A 12 12.61 1.54 7.23
C LYS A 12 11.13 1.88 7.30
N PHE A 13 10.30 1.32 6.42
CA PHE A 13 8.89 1.68 6.37
C PHE A 13 8.14 1.05 7.54
N SER A 14 7.52 1.89 8.35
CA SER A 14 6.77 1.52 9.54
C SER A 14 5.71 2.58 9.81
N TYR A 15 4.74 2.26 10.66
CA TYR A 15 3.76 3.24 11.12
C TYR A 15 4.43 4.53 11.63
N GLN A 16 5.45 4.40 12.49
CA GLN A 16 6.17 5.55 13.04
C GLN A 16 6.94 6.36 11.97
N PHE A 17 7.54 5.68 10.99
CA PHE A 17 8.19 6.35 9.88
C PHE A 17 7.20 7.19 9.06
N PHE A 18 6.06 6.61 8.68
CA PHE A 18 5.04 7.33 7.93
C PHE A 18 4.41 8.44 8.75
N LYS A 19 4.10 8.20 10.02
CA LYS A 19 3.61 9.21 10.97
C LYS A 19 4.52 10.43 10.99
N GLY A 20 5.81 10.26 11.28
CA GLY A 20 6.76 11.38 11.32
C GLY A 20 6.96 12.09 9.97
N LEU A 21 6.83 11.34 8.86
CA LEU A 21 6.97 11.88 7.51
C LEU A 21 5.78 12.76 7.10
N TYR A 22 4.57 12.35 7.45
CA TYR A 22 3.34 13.05 7.10
C TYR A 22 2.95 14.12 8.13
N GLU A 23 3.16 13.92 9.44
CA GLU A 23 2.73 14.83 10.53
C GLU A 23 3.07 16.30 10.28
N ARG A 24 4.27 16.59 9.76
CA ARG A 24 4.72 17.97 9.49
C ARG A 24 4.07 18.63 8.27
N LYS A 25 3.20 17.91 7.54
CA LYS A 25 2.69 18.26 6.19
C LYS A 25 1.20 17.97 5.99
N LEU A 26 0.50 17.45 6.99
CA LEU A 26 -0.91 17.05 6.88
C LEU A 26 -1.90 18.22 6.70
N GLU A 27 -1.53 19.45 7.03
CA GLU A 27 -2.41 20.63 6.88
C GLU A 27 -2.86 20.88 5.43
N HIS A 28 -2.09 20.42 4.44
CA HIS A 28 -2.38 20.66 3.02
C HIS A 28 -2.54 19.37 2.19
N TRP A 29 -2.45 18.19 2.81
CA TRP A 29 -2.40 16.92 2.07
C TRP A 29 -3.75 16.54 1.44
N SER A 30 -4.86 16.77 2.15
CA SER A 30 -6.21 16.44 1.68
C SER A 30 -6.79 17.44 0.65
N LEU A 31 -6.10 18.56 0.39
CA LEU A 31 -6.58 19.63 -0.49
C LEU A 31 -6.07 19.52 -1.93
N LYS A 32 -5.22 18.54 -2.24
CA LYS A 32 -4.70 18.34 -3.59
C LYS A 32 -5.64 17.47 -4.41
N LEU A 33 -6.03 17.98 -5.58
CA LEU A 33 -6.83 17.24 -6.56
C LEU A 33 -6.12 15.93 -6.94
N GLY A 34 -6.82 14.80 -6.86
CA GLY A 34 -6.30 13.48 -7.23
C GLY A 34 -5.72 12.66 -6.07
N CYS A 35 -5.70 13.18 -4.84
CA CYS A 35 -5.31 12.39 -3.67
C CYS A 35 -6.47 11.57 -3.13
N GLN A 36 -6.24 10.27 -2.99
CA GLN A 36 -7.21 9.30 -2.54
C GLN A 36 -6.79 8.70 -1.21
N PHE A 37 -7.78 8.51 -0.35
CA PHE A 37 -7.70 7.75 0.89
C PHE A 37 -8.71 6.61 0.80
N PHE A 38 -8.28 5.40 1.14
CA PHE A 38 -9.06 4.18 1.01
C PHE A 38 -9.29 3.60 2.41
N PRO A 39 -10.45 3.89 3.04
CA PRO A 39 -10.80 3.32 4.33
C PRO A 39 -11.45 1.95 4.14
N TYR A 40 -10.69 0.87 4.34
CA TYR A 40 -11.23 -0.48 4.27
C TYR A 40 -11.66 -0.94 5.67
N ASP A 41 -12.98 -1.04 5.87
CA ASP A 41 -13.62 -1.50 7.11
C ASP A 41 -13.07 -0.81 8.37
N THR A 42 -12.91 0.51 8.31
CA THR A 42 -12.42 1.34 9.41
C THR A 42 -13.19 2.65 9.52
N GLU A 43 -13.20 3.23 10.71
CA GLU A 43 -13.80 4.53 11.00
C GLU A 43 -12.99 5.71 10.48
N PHE A 44 -11.74 5.49 10.06
CA PHE A 44 -10.89 6.56 9.57
C PHE A 44 -11.45 7.17 8.29
N THR A 45 -11.46 8.49 8.21
CA THR A 45 -11.91 9.24 7.02
C THR A 45 -10.76 9.96 6.32
N HIS A 46 -9.63 10.14 7.01
CA HIS A 46 -8.43 10.76 6.44
C HIS A 46 -7.16 10.20 7.07
N LEU A 47 -6.04 10.30 6.34
CA LEU A 47 -4.72 9.84 6.78
C LEU A 47 -4.25 10.45 8.13
N ARG A 48 -4.67 11.67 8.44
CA ARG A 48 -4.37 12.33 9.73
C ARG A 48 -4.91 11.55 10.92
N GLU A 49 -6.10 10.96 10.81
CA GLU A 49 -6.72 10.21 11.92
C GLU A 49 -5.97 8.91 12.16
N VAL A 50 -5.52 8.26 11.08
CA VAL A 50 -4.67 7.06 11.15
C VAL A 50 -3.41 7.36 11.95
N PHE A 51 -2.71 8.46 11.64
CA PHE A 51 -1.47 8.82 12.37
C PHE A 51 -1.70 9.40 13.77
N ASN A 52 -2.94 9.72 14.12
CA ASN A 52 -3.31 10.16 15.46
C ASN A 52 -3.82 9.01 16.35
N MET A 53 -3.87 7.77 15.84
CA MET A 53 -4.25 6.63 16.67
C MET A 53 -3.16 6.29 17.70
N SER A 54 -3.56 5.59 18.77
CA SER A 54 -2.63 5.15 19.81
C SER A 54 -1.58 4.18 19.27
N GLU A 55 -0.41 4.18 19.89
CA GLU A 55 0.65 3.22 19.56
C GLU A 55 0.20 1.78 19.77
N ASP A 56 -0.57 1.52 20.84
CA ASP A 56 -1.17 0.21 21.11
C ASP A 56 -2.01 -0.30 19.94
N ARG A 57 -2.81 0.58 19.32
CA ARG A 57 -3.62 0.22 18.14
C ARG A 57 -2.77 0.05 16.89
N ALA A 58 -1.74 0.88 16.72
CA ALA A 58 -0.80 0.73 15.61
C ALA A 58 -0.04 -0.60 15.66
N LEU A 59 0.28 -1.08 16.86
CA LEU A 59 0.93 -2.35 17.14
C LEU A 59 -0.05 -3.54 17.24
N MET A 60 -1.36 -3.28 17.14
CA MET A 60 -2.41 -4.30 17.29
C MET A 60 -2.32 -5.09 18.61
N LEU A 61 -2.12 -4.38 19.72
CA LEU A 61 -2.18 -4.96 21.05
C LEU A 61 -3.61 -5.39 21.41
N ASP A 62 -3.72 -6.34 22.34
CA ASP A 62 -4.99 -6.91 22.77
C ASP A 62 -6.00 -5.83 23.21
N GLY A 63 -7.23 -5.95 22.72
CA GLY A 63 -8.32 -5.01 23.01
C GLY A 63 -8.36 -3.78 22.09
N THR A 64 -7.42 -3.62 21.16
CA THR A 64 -7.46 -2.53 20.18
C THR A 64 -8.30 -2.87 18.95
N LYS A 65 -8.85 -1.85 18.28
CA LYS A 65 -9.65 -2.03 17.07
C LYS A 65 -8.75 -2.25 15.85
N PRO A 66 -9.03 -3.26 15.01
CA PRO A 66 -8.33 -3.42 13.75
C PRO A 66 -8.57 -2.26 12.79
N TRP A 67 -7.71 -2.18 11.79
CA TRP A 67 -7.75 -1.15 10.74
C TRP A 67 -6.97 -1.62 9.52
N TYR A 68 -7.42 -1.22 8.33
CA TYR A 68 -6.64 -1.37 7.09
C TYR A 68 -6.97 -0.19 6.17
N ILE A 69 -5.93 0.49 5.70
CA ILE A 69 -6.06 1.72 4.92
C ILE A 69 -5.11 1.70 3.74
N GLY A 70 -5.54 2.34 2.66
CA GLY A 70 -4.69 2.73 1.55
C GLY A 70 -4.64 4.25 1.41
N TRP A 71 -3.57 4.80 0.85
CA TRP A 71 -3.54 6.20 0.43
C TRP A 71 -2.58 6.43 -0.72
N SER A 72 -2.86 7.45 -1.52
CA SER A 72 -2.00 7.90 -2.61
C SER A 72 -1.07 9.02 -2.16
N ASN A 73 0.24 8.88 -2.33
CA ASN A 73 1.18 9.95 -2.01
C ASN A 73 1.25 11.00 -3.12
N CYS A 74 0.69 12.19 -2.87
CA CYS A 74 0.71 13.33 -3.80
C CYS A 74 1.67 14.47 -3.40
N ASP A 75 2.50 14.28 -2.37
CA ASP A 75 3.50 15.26 -1.99
C ASP A 75 4.85 14.84 -2.60
N GLU A 76 5.33 15.58 -3.59
CA GLU A 76 6.61 15.31 -4.27
C GLU A 76 7.80 15.29 -3.29
N ARG A 77 7.73 16.05 -2.19
CA ARG A 77 8.78 16.07 -1.17
C ARG A 77 8.79 14.75 -0.39
N ILE A 78 7.61 14.24 -0.06
CA ILE A 78 7.46 12.92 0.57
C ILE A 78 7.87 11.84 -0.41
N ALA A 79 7.43 11.93 -1.67
CA ALA A 79 7.80 10.99 -2.72
C ALA A 79 9.33 10.88 -2.85
N ARG A 80 10.04 12.02 -2.86
CA ARG A 80 11.50 12.04 -2.91
C ARG A 80 12.15 11.30 -1.72
N VAL A 81 11.59 11.39 -0.52
CA VAL A 81 12.08 10.64 0.64
C VAL A 81 11.79 9.15 0.47
N LEU A 82 10.56 8.79 0.09
CA LEU A 82 10.18 7.39 -0.12
C LEU A 82 11.04 6.70 -1.20
N ARG A 83 11.31 7.39 -2.31
CA ARG A 83 12.12 6.90 -3.44
C ARG A 83 13.61 6.74 -3.11
N GLN A 84 14.08 7.15 -1.94
CA GLN A 84 15.42 6.80 -1.45
C GLN A 84 15.48 5.35 -0.93
N HIS A 85 14.32 4.74 -0.65
CA HIS A 85 14.23 3.45 0.04
C HIS A 85 13.87 2.28 -0.87
N TYR A 86 13.37 2.55 -2.07
CA TYR A 86 13.03 1.53 -3.07
C TYR A 86 13.18 2.08 -4.49
N GLY A 87 13.29 1.16 -5.45
CA GLY A 87 13.45 1.50 -6.87
C GLY A 87 12.45 0.79 -7.76
N ARG A 88 12.69 0.83 -9.07
CA ARG A 88 11.97 -0.04 -10.01
C ARG A 88 12.47 -1.49 -9.84
N PRO A 89 11.58 -2.49 -9.70
CA PRO A 89 11.99 -3.90 -9.72
C PRO A 89 12.78 -4.26 -10.98
N TYR A 90 13.81 -5.10 -10.84
CA TYR A 90 14.76 -5.39 -11.93
C TYR A 90 14.11 -6.03 -13.16
N PHE A 91 13.02 -6.78 -12.96
CA PHE A 91 12.32 -7.52 -14.01
C PHE A 91 11.35 -6.64 -14.82
N LEU A 92 11.03 -5.43 -14.34
CA LEU A 92 10.26 -4.49 -15.14
C LEU A 92 11.16 -3.87 -16.23
N PRO A 93 10.61 -3.50 -17.40
CA PRO A 93 11.39 -2.82 -18.41
C PRO A 93 11.86 -1.44 -17.92
N THR A 94 12.98 -0.93 -18.46
CA THR A 94 13.47 0.43 -18.14
C THR A 94 12.49 1.52 -18.56
N THR A 95 11.62 1.21 -19.53
CA THR A 95 10.53 2.06 -20.00
C THR A 95 9.28 2.01 -19.11
N ALA A 96 9.23 1.12 -18.11
CA ALA A 96 8.13 1.09 -17.16
C ALA A 96 8.08 2.42 -16.40
N GLU A 97 7.01 3.16 -16.62
CA GLU A 97 6.80 4.44 -15.96
C GLU A 97 6.47 4.20 -14.48
N ASN A 98 7.27 4.77 -13.59
CA ASN A 98 6.81 5.01 -12.23
C ASN A 98 5.89 6.23 -12.31
N LYS A 99 4.56 6.01 -12.27
CA LYS A 99 3.62 7.12 -12.14
C LYS A 99 4.04 8.01 -10.97
N LYS A 100 3.78 9.30 -11.07
CA LYS A 100 4.14 10.29 -10.03
C LYS A 100 3.57 9.97 -8.63
N VAL A 101 2.57 9.10 -8.57
CA VAL A 101 1.80 8.80 -7.37
C VAL A 101 2.05 7.35 -6.96
N ASP A 102 2.52 7.19 -5.73
CA ASP A 102 2.67 5.89 -5.08
C ASP A 102 1.44 5.61 -4.22
N TRP A 103 0.88 4.40 -4.32
CA TRP A 103 -0.14 3.93 -3.38
C TRP A 103 0.48 3.09 -2.28
N ILE A 104 0.17 3.42 -1.04
CA ILE A 104 0.69 2.73 0.14
C ILE A 104 -0.50 2.11 0.87
N PHE A 105 -0.37 0.84 1.23
CA PHE A 105 -1.38 0.10 1.99
C PHE A 105 -0.75 -0.40 3.30
N MET A 106 -1.49 -0.24 4.39
CA MET A 106 -1.03 -0.60 5.73
C MET A 106 -2.23 -0.98 6.60
N GLY A 107 -2.05 -1.96 7.47
CA GLY A 107 -3.12 -2.35 8.38
C GLY A 107 -2.80 -3.57 9.21
N SER A 108 -3.86 -4.10 9.80
CA SER A 108 -3.87 -5.18 10.78
C SER A 108 -3.97 -6.55 10.12
N PRO A 109 -3.46 -7.62 10.76
CA PRO A 109 -3.67 -8.99 10.28
C PRO A 109 -5.16 -9.33 10.11
N GLY A 110 -5.49 -10.03 9.04
CA GLY A 110 -6.87 -10.45 8.74
C GLY A 110 -7.72 -9.41 8.00
N TYR A 111 -7.19 -8.22 7.73
CA TYR A 111 -7.88 -7.15 7.01
C TYR A 111 -7.19 -6.87 5.67
N GLY A 112 -7.96 -6.34 4.71
CA GLY A 112 -7.48 -6.10 3.35
C GLY A 112 -8.47 -5.28 2.54
N ALA A 113 -8.22 -5.20 1.23
CA ALA A 113 -9.16 -4.59 0.31
C ALA A 113 -10.18 -5.63 -0.19
N HIS A 114 -11.44 -5.21 -0.33
CA HIS A 114 -12.51 -6.01 -0.93
C HIS A 114 -12.24 -6.30 -2.41
N MET A 115 -12.95 -7.26 -3.01
CA MET A 115 -12.85 -7.52 -4.46
C MET A 115 -13.24 -6.26 -5.25
N HIS A 116 -12.35 -5.79 -6.13
CA HIS A 116 -12.57 -4.64 -7.00
C HIS A 116 -11.75 -4.76 -8.29
N VAL A 117 -12.09 -3.94 -9.28
CA VAL A 117 -11.28 -3.73 -10.48
C VAL A 117 -10.57 -2.38 -10.32
N ASP A 118 -9.24 -2.39 -10.40
CA ASP A 118 -8.45 -1.16 -10.39
C ASP A 118 -8.73 -0.35 -11.66
N ASN A 119 -9.20 0.88 -11.51
CA ASN A 119 -9.36 1.80 -12.63
C ASN A 119 -8.03 2.51 -12.94
N VAL A 120 -7.04 1.72 -13.36
CA VAL A 120 -5.71 2.19 -13.74
C VAL A 120 -5.49 1.99 -15.23
N GLU A 121 -4.83 2.95 -15.86
CA GLU A 121 -4.55 2.94 -17.31
C GLU A 121 -3.51 1.87 -17.72
N HIS A 122 -2.65 1.46 -16.79
CA HIS A 122 -1.54 0.55 -17.04
C HIS A 122 -1.51 -0.55 -15.97
N PRO A 123 -0.98 -1.74 -16.30
CA PRO A 123 -0.74 -2.79 -15.32
C PRO A 123 0.04 -2.26 -14.11
N SER A 124 -0.40 -2.63 -12.92
CA SER A 124 0.23 -2.30 -11.66
C SER A 124 1.07 -3.46 -11.14
N TRP A 125 1.98 -3.17 -10.22
CA TRP A 125 2.71 -4.16 -9.43
C TRP A 125 2.65 -3.73 -7.95
N GLN A 126 2.69 -4.69 -7.04
CA GLN A 126 2.63 -4.42 -5.60
C GLN A 126 3.75 -5.14 -4.85
N ALA A 127 4.49 -4.38 -4.06
CA ALA A 127 5.58 -4.86 -3.22
C ALA A 127 5.11 -5.14 -1.79
N GLN A 128 5.24 -6.39 -1.33
CA GLN A 128 4.94 -6.76 0.05
C GLN A 128 6.15 -6.47 0.96
N LEU A 129 6.17 -5.30 1.59
CA LEU A 129 7.33 -4.85 2.39
C LEU A 129 7.41 -5.48 3.78
N LYS A 130 6.27 -5.79 4.41
CA LYS A 130 6.17 -6.37 5.75
C LYS A 130 4.98 -7.32 5.86
N GLY A 131 5.15 -8.41 6.58
CA GLY A 131 4.11 -9.43 6.71
C GLY A 131 3.81 -10.11 5.38
N ARG A 132 2.60 -10.66 5.23
CA ARG A 132 2.18 -11.39 4.04
C ARG A 132 0.74 -11.05 3.68
N LYS A 133 0.40 -11.19 2.40
CA LYS A 133 -0.95 -10.91 1.91
C LYS A 133 -1.42 -12.01 0.97
N LYS A 134 -2.62 -12.51 1.22
CA LYS A 134 -3.34 -13.40 0.30
C LYS A 134 -4.05 -12.56 -0.75
N TRP A 135 -3.75 -12.84 -2.01
CA TRP A 135 -4.41 -12.31 -3.18
C TRP A 135 -5.35 -13.35 -3.76
N VAL A 136 -6.56 -12.92 -4.08
CA VAL A 136 -7.56 -13.73 -4.80
C VAL A 136 -7.95 -12.96 -6.04
N LEU A 137 -7.64 -13.50 -7.20
CA LEU A 137 -7.93 -12.93 -8.50
C LEU A 137 -9.07 -13.72 -9.14
N GLN A 138 -10.19 -13.04 -9.40
CA GLN A 138 -11.31 -13.62 -10.11
C GLN A 138 -11.11 -13.52 -11.62
N PRO A 139 -11.52 -14.54 -12.39
CA PRO A 139 -11.42 -14.48 -13.84
C PRO A 139 -12.32 -13.39 -14.39
N PRO A 140 -11.98 -12.83 -15.57
CA PRO A 140 -12.83 -11.87 -16.22
C PRO A 140 -14.12 -12.56 -16.73
N PRO A 141 -15.22 -11.81 -16.94
CA PRO A 141 -16.54 -12.39 -17.26
C PRO A 141 -16.55 -13.30 -18.49
N GLU A 142 -15.68 -13.05 -19.46
CA GLU A 142 -15.59 -13.76 -20.73
C GLU A 142 -15.24 -15.25 -20.57
N CYS A 143 -14.59 -15.63 -19.46
CA CYS A 143 -14.24 -17.03 -19.20
C CYS A 143 -14.80 -17.58 -17.89
N TYR A 144 -15.84 -16.95 -17.33
CA TYR A 144 -16.39 -17.28 -16.00
C TYR A 144 -16.70 -18.77 -15.79
N TYR A 145 -17.15 -19.48 -16.83
CA TYR A 145 -17.50 -20.91 -16.75
C TYR A 145 -16.32 -21.86 -17.01
N HIS A 146 -15.16 -21.35 -17.40
CA HIS A 146 -13.99 -22.14 -17.79
C HIS A 146 -12.77 -21.87 -16.91
N CYS A 147 -12.65 -20.66 -16.39
CA CYS A 147 -11.56 -20.22 -15.54
C CYS A 147 -11.93 -20.37 -14.06
N GLY A 148 -10.95 -20.78 -13.24
CA GLY A 148 -11.05 -20.75 -11.78
C GLY A 148 -10.39 -19.51 -11.19
N PRO A 149 -10.65 -19.19 -9.90
CA PRO A 149 -9.93 -18.14 -9.21
C PRO A 149 -8.47 -18.52 -9.04
N LEU A 150 -7.58 -17.53 -9.15
CA LEU A 150 -6.17 -17.67 -8.79
C LEU A 150 -5.99 -17.15 -7.36
N GLU A 151 -5.34 -17.96 -6.53
CA GLU A 151 -4.98 -17.60 -5.17
C GLU A 151 -3.47 -17.66 -5.00
N VAL A 152 -2.87 -16.59 -4.47
CA VAL A 152 -1.45 -16.54 -4.15
C VAL A 152 -1.24 -15.84 -2.81
N THR A 153 -0.35 -16.37 -1.97
CA THR A 153 0.14 -15.63 -0.79
C THR A 153 1.46 -14.98 -1.17
N VAL A 154 1.48 -13.66 -1.16
CA VAL A 154 2.68 -12.86 -1.40
C VAL A 154 3.36 -12.66 -0.05
N GLU A 155 4.55 -13.22 0.08
CA GLU A 155 5.37 -13.15 1.29
C GLU A 155 6.20 -11.86 1.32
N GLN A 156 6.76 -11.54 2.49
CA GLN A 156 7.62 -10.37 2.63
C GLN A 156 8.82 -10.45 1.68
N GLY A 157 9.06 -9.37 0.91
CA GLY A 157 10.10 -9.28 -0.10
C GLY A 157 9.62 -9.62 -1.52
N GLU A 158 8.44 -10.22 -1.66
CA GLU A 158 7.89 -10.60 -2.96
C GLU A 158 7.09 -9.46 -3.62
N ILE A 159 6.99 -9.54 -4.95
CA ILE A 159 6.24 -8.60 -5.79
C ILE A 159 5.22 -9.38 -6.62
N SER A 160 3.97 -8.94 -6.57
CA SER A 160 2.86 -9.40 -7.42
C SER A 160 2.58 -8.44 -8.55
#